data_AF-A0A9D8K840-F1
#
_entry.id   AF-A0A9D8K840-F1
#
_cell.length_a   1.000
_cell.length_b   1.000
_cell.length_c   1.000
_cell.angle_alpha   90.00
_cell.angle_beta   90.00
_cell.angle_gamma   90.00
#
_symmetry.space_group_name_H-M   'P 1'
#
loop_
_entity.id
_entity.type
_entity.pdbx_description
1 polymer ?
#
loop_
_entity_poly.entity_id
_entity_poly.type
_entity_poly.pdbx_seq_one_letter_code
_entity_poly.pdbx_strand_id
1 'polypeptide(L)'
;MGFGLASVAVMGNDALQTLGPFLASQRGRGGRWRQGLALAALLCVVLLLSWGAGGGDPAWGRLDRFPLPDPFRPRDLLPLGALLLLTRLGLPVSTSFLVLTALAPARLGAMVGKSLAGYGVAFAVAAAVYGLWSPWLEGRPGEEPAAAESAEGEEARAAALVRADGWNRLQWLATLVLWSQWLVQDLANIYVYLPRRL
;
A
#
# COMPACT_ATOMS: atom_id res chain seq x y z
N MET A 1 -20.85 -11.82 -8.37
CA MET A 1 -20.57 -10.60 -9.19
C MET A 1 -19.98 -9.46 -8.35
N GLY A 2 -20.51 -9.13 -7.16
CA GLY A 2 -20.00 -8.03 -6.32
C GLY A 2 -18.53 -8.15 -5.91
N PHE A 3 -18.06 -9.34 -5.51
CA PHE A 3 -16.65 -9.59 -5.17
C PHE A 3 -15.67 -9.23 -6.30
N GLY A 4 -15.92 -9.70 -7.53
CA GLY A 4 -15.03 -9.42 -8.66
C GLY A 4 -14.94 -7.93 -9.00
N LEU A 5 -16.07 -7.22 -8.93
CA LEU A 5 -16.10 -5.77 -9.17
C LEU A 5 -15.38 -4.99 -8.06
N ALA A 6 -15.59 -5.37 -6.80
CA ALA A 6 -14.89 -4.77 -5.66
C ALA A 6 -13.38 -5.01 -5.74
N SER A 7 -12.96 -6.22 -6.10
CA SER A 7 -11.54 -6.55 -6.31
C SER A 7 -10.90 -5.66 -7.36
N VAL A 8 -11.54 -5.50 -8.53
CA VAL A 8 -10.99 -4.66 -9.61
C VAL A 8 -10.94 -3.19 -9.19
N ALA A 9 -11.95 -2.68 -8.49
CA ALA A 9 -12.01 -1.28 -8.05
C ALA A 9 -10.94 -0.96 -6.99
N VAL A 10 -10.92 -1.76 -5.91
CA VAL A 10 -10.05 -1.53 -4.74
C VAL A 10 -8.59 -1.77 -5.12
N MET A 11 -8.31 -2.83 -5.89
CA MET A 11 -6.95 -3.09 -6.39
C MET A 11 -6.51 -2.00 -7.36
N GLY A 12 -7.37 -1.57 -8.30
CA GLY A 12 -7.03 -0.56 -9.29
C GLY A 12 -6.74 0.82 -8.67
N ASN A 13 -7.45 1.19 -7.61
CA ASN A 13 -7.31 2.47 -6.94
C ASN A 13 -6.15 2.50 -5.93
N ASP A 14 -6.13 1.56 -4.98
CA ASP A 14 -5.27 1.65 -3.79
C ASP A 14 -3.95 0.87 -3.96
N ALA A 15 -3.97 -0.28 -4.65
CA ALA A 15 -2.75 -1.06 -4.85
C ALA A 15 -1.77 -0.34 -5.79
N LEU A 16 -2.27 0.43 -6.76
CA LEU A 16 -1.42 1.22 -7.67
C LEU A 16 -0.67 2.32 -6.91
N GLN A 17 -1.26 2.91 -5.86
CA GLN A 17 -0.60 3.93 -5.04
C GLN A 17 0.51 3.33 -4.18
N THR A 18 0.32 2.09 -3.70
CA THR A 18 1.30 1.37 -2.88
C THR A 18 2.46 0.81 -3.72
N LEU A 19 2.15 0.20 -4.86
CA LEU A 19 3.13 -0.49 -5.72
C LEU A 19 3.70 0.39 -6.82
N GLY A 20 3.03 1.50 -7.16
CA GLY A 20 3.38 2.40 -8.26
C GLY A 20 4.81 2.94 -8.23
N PRO A 21 5.28 3.51 -7.09
CA PRO A 21 6.65 4.01 -6.99
C PRO A 21 7.70 2.91 -7.23
N PHE A 22 7.45 1.71 -6.69
CA PHE A 22 8.32 0.55 -6.89
C PHE A 22 8.34 0.12 -8.36
N LEU A 23 7.17 -0.08 -8.97
CA LEU A 23 7.05 -0.47 -10.37
C LEU A 23 7.69 0.57 -11.30
N ALA A 24 7.54 1.86 -11.01
CA ALA A 24 8.19 2.94 -11.75
C ALA A 24 9.72 2.87 -11.65
N SER A 25 10.26 2.64 -10.45
CA SER A 25 11.71 2.52 -10.22
C SER A 25 12.34 1.28 -10.89
N GLN A 26 11.53 0.27 -11.19
CA GLN A 26 11.96 -1.00 -11.78
C GLN A 26 11.73 -1.10 -13.30
N ARG A 27 11.14 -0.08 -13.95
CA ARG A 27 10.77 -0.13 -15.38
C ARG A 27 11.93 -0.51 -16.32
N GLY A 28 13.17 -0.17 -15.96
CA GLY A 28 14.36 -0.45 -16.78
C GLY A 28 15.14 -1.72 -16.42
N ARG A 29 14.79 -2.44 -15.35
CA ARG A 29 15.60 -3.57 -14.82
C ARG A 29 15.18 -4.96 -15.34
N GLY A 30 14.12 -5.04 -16.13
CA GLY A 30 13.56 -6.32 -16.60
C GLY A 30 12.92 -7.12 -15.46
N GLY A 31 12.21 -8.21 -15.79
CA GLY A 31 11.66 -9.12 -14.75
C GLY A 31 10.33 -8.72 -14.11
N ARG A 32 9.48 -7.96 -14.83
CA ARG A 32 8.09 -7.63 -14.40
C ARG A 32 7.30 -8.86 -13.93
N TRP A 33 7.50 -10.00 -14.57
CA TRP A 33 6.85 -11.26 -14.19
C TRP A 33 7.36 -11.80 -12.83
N ARG A 34 8.67 -11.66 -12.54
CA ARG A 34 9.26 -12.07 -11.24
C ARG A 34 8.74 -11.20 -10.12
N GLN A 35 8.57 -9.90 -10.40
CA GLN A 35 7.96 -8.94 -9.49
C GLN A 35 6.49 -9.29 -9.22
N GLY A 36 5.72 -9.54 -10.27
CA GLY A 36 4.34 -10.01 -10.15
C GLY A 36 4.24 -11.30 -9.33
N LEU A 37 5.13 -12.27 -9.58
CA LEU A 37 5.17 -13.53 -8.84
C LEU A 37 5.51 -13.33 -7.36
N ALA A 38 6.50 -12.47 -7.05
CA ALA A 38 6.87 -12.19 -5.66
C ALA A 38 5.72 -11.52 -4.89
N LEU A 39 5.04 -10.55 -5.51
CA LEU A 39 3.89 -9.87 -4.91
C LEU A 39 2.67 -10.79 -4.77
N ALA A 40 2.45 -11.69 -5.74
CA ALA A 40 1.41 -12.71 -5.68
C ALA A 40 1.71 -13.79 -4.63
N ALA A 41 2.97 -14.20 -4.50
CA ALA A 41 3.40 -15.12 -3.45
C ALA A 41 3.19 -14.50 -2.07
N LEU A 42 3.51 -13.22 -1.88
CA LEU A 42 3.24 -12.52 -0.62
C LEU A 42 1.74 -12.46 -0.32
N LEU A 43 0.90 -12.17 -1.32
CA LEU A 43 -0.56 -12.25 -1.21
C LEU A 43 -0.98 -13.63 -0.69
N CYS A 44 -0.53 -14.72 -1.34
CA CYS A 44 -0.85 -16.07 -0.92
C CYS A 44 -0.41 -16.34 0.53
N VAL A 45 0.80 -15.93 0.92
CA VAL A 45 1.31 -16.11 2.28
C VAL A 45 0.42 -15.39 3.29
N VAL A 46 0.09 -14.11 3.06
CA VAL A 46 -0.77 -13.33 3.97
C VAL A 46 -2.15 -13.98 4.13
N LEU A 47 -2.71 -14.50 3.03
CA LEU A 47 -4.01 -15.18 3.05
C LEU A 47 -3.98 -16.53 3.74
N LEU A 48 -2.93 -17.32 3.55
CA LEU A 48 -2.79 -18.62 4.20
C LEU A 48 -2.56 -18.44 5.71
N LEU A 49 -1.79 -17.43 6.11
CA LEU A 49 -1.58 -17.09 7.51
C LEU A 49 -2.88 -16.65 8.19
N SER A 50 -3.66 -15.78 7.54
CA SER A 50 -4.95 -15.35 8.09
C SER A 50 -5.95 -16.50 8.15
N TRP A 51 -6.00 -17.35 7.13
CA TRP A 51 -6.86 -18.52 7.11
C TRP A 51 -6.54 -19.50 8.25
N GLY A 52 -5.25 -19.81 8.44
CA GLY A 52 -4.78 -20.75 9.46
C GLY A 52 -4.93 -20.22 10.89
N ALA A 53 -4.63 -18.93 11.12
CA ALA A 53 -4.72 -18.32 12.45
C ALA A 53 -6.14 -17.84 12.80
N GLY A 54 -6.93 -17.43 11.81
CA GLY A 54 -8.26 -16.84 11.94
C GLY A 54 -9.41 -17.84 11.84
N GLY A 55 -9.14 -19.15 11.89
CA GLY A 55 -10.19 -20.18 11.87
C GLY A 55 -11.01 -20.20 10.58
N GLY A 56 -10.40 -19.88 9.44
CA GLY A 56 -11.09 -19.76 8.16
C GLY A 56 -11.55 -18.34 7.78
N ASP A 57 -11.17 -17.31 8.54
CA ASP A 57 -11.42 -15.91 8.15
C ASP A 57 -10.19 -15.27 7.45
N PRO A 58 -10.27 -15.00 6.13
CA PRO A 58 -9.18 -14.32 5.42
C PRO A 58 -9.06 -12.83 5.78
N ALA A 59 -10.07 -12.23 6.40
CA ALA A 59 -10.16 -10.80 6.69
C ALA A 59 -9.57 -10.38 8.06
N TRP A 60 -8.81 -11.25 8.72
CA TRP A 60 -8.14 -10.96 10.00
C TRP A 60 -9.10 -10.47 11.10
N GLY A 61 -10.34 -10.98 11.14
CA GLY A 61 -11.36 -10.56 12.11
C GLY A 61 -11.87 -9.13 11.90
N ARG A 62 -11.53 -8.47 10.78
CA ARG A 62 -11.98 -7.10 10.50
C ARG A 62 -13.47 -7.03 10.15
N LEU A 63 -14.04 -8.09 9.57
CA LEU A 63 -15.45 -8.11 9.15
C LEU A 63 -16.43 -8.02 10.33
N ASP A 64 -16.01 -8.41 11.54
CA ASP A 64 -16.82 -8.29 12.75
C ASP A 64 -16.99 -6.84 13.19
N ARG A 65 -16.03 -5.97 12.85
CA ARG A 65 -16.08 -4.53 13.15
C ARG A 65 -16.94 -3.74 12.16
N PHE A 66 -17.29 -4.35 11.02
CA PHE A 66 -18.11 -3.75 9.97
C PHE A 66 -19.33 -4.64 9.67
N PRO A 67 -20.33 -4.72 10.58
CA PRO A 67 -21.56 -5.45 10.31
C PRO A 67 -22.29 -4.83 9.11
N LEU A 68 -22.76 -5.67 8.19
CA LEU A 68 -23.58 -5.25 7.07
C LEU A 68 -24.93 -4.72 7.58
N PRO A 69 -25.50 -3.67 6.98
CA PRO A 69 -26.86 -3.24 7.28
C PRO A 69 -27.86 -4.38 7.03
N ASP A 70 -28.77 -4.64 7.98
CA ASP A 70 -29.86 -5.58 7.83
C ASP A 70 -31.21 -4.83 7.91
N PRO A 71 -32.02 -4.77 6.83
CA PRO A 71 -31.82 -5.39 5.53
C PRO A 71 -30.84 -4.62 4.63
N PHE A 72 -30.07 -5.35 3.82
CA PHE A 72 -29.19 -4.78 2.80
C PHE A 72 -30.02 -4.15 1.67
N ARG A 73 -29.92 -2.83 1.50
CA ARG A 73 -30.72 -2.08 0.51
C ARG A 73 -29.88 -1.76 -0.73
N PRO A 74 -30.50 -1.60 -1.91
CA PRO A 74 -29.77 -1.23 -3.13
C PRO A 74 -28.93 0.06 -3.02
N ARG A 75 -29.34 1.00 -2.16
CA ARG A 75 -28.60 2.24 -1.88
C ARG A 75 -27.23 1.99 -1.21
N ASP A 76 -27.05 0.87 -0.53
CA ASP A 76 -25.79 0.52 0.16
C ASP A 76 -24.69 0.11 -0.84
N LEU A 77 -25.06 -0.05 -2.14
CA LEU A 77 -24.13 -0.24 -3.25
C LEU A 77 -23.65 1.08 -3.88
N LEU A 78 -24.24 2.23 -3.53
CA LEU A 78 -23.83 3.53 -4.07
C LEU A 78 -22.33 3.84 -3.86
N PRO A 79 -21.71 3.52 -2.70
CA PRO A 79 -20.28 3.78 -2.50
C PRO A 79 -19.40 2.97 -3.45
N LEU A 80 -19.78 1.73 -3.76
CA LEU A 80 -19.09 0.88 -4.74
C LEU A 80 -19.24 1.44 -6.16
N GLY A 81 -20.45 1.87 -6.52
CA GLY A 81 -20.72 2.46 -7.83
C GLY A 81 -19.91 3.74 -8.04
N ALA A 82 -19.90 4.62 -7.03
CA ALA A 82 -19.09 5.83 -7.03
C ALA A 82 -17.60 5.51 -7.09
N LEU A 83 -17.12 4.53 -6.32
CA LEU A 83 -15.73 4.10 -6.36
C LEU A 83 -15.34 3.61 -7.77
N LEU A 84 -16.13 2.71 -8.35
CA LEU A 84 -15.90 2.18 -9.70
C LEU A 84 -15.86 3.29 -10.75
N LEU A 85 -16.79 4.26 -10.68
CA LEU A 85 -16.82 5.40 -11.59
C LEU A 85 -15.58 6.29 -11.42
N LEU A 86 -15.22 6.63 -10.19
CA LEU A 86 -14.07 7.50 -9.91
C LEU A 86 -12.75 6.82 -10.29
N THR A 87 -12.60 5.51 -10.03
CA THR A 87 -11.44 4.73 -10.49
C THR A 87 -11.38 4.66 -12.02
N ARG A 88 -12.52 4.56 -12.71
CA ARG A 88 -12.58 4.63 -14.20
C ARG A 88 -12.17 6.00 -14.74
N LEU A 89 -12.42 7.07 -13.99
CA LEU A 89 -12.00 8.43 -14.32
C LEU A 89 -10.54 8.73 -13.93
N GLY A 90 -9.85 7.78 -13.28
CA GLY A 90 -8.48 7.97 -12.80
C GLY A 90 -8.35 8.94 -11.63
N LEU A 91 -9.46 9.24 -10.94
CA LEU A 91 -9.46 10.10 -9.76
C LEU A 91 -9.08 9.27 -8.53
N PRO A 92 -8.01 9.63 -7.79
CA PRO A 92 -7.67 8.94 -6.55
C PRO A 92 -8.69 9.27 -5.47
N VAL A 93 -9.29 8.24 -4.86
CA VAL A 93 -10.31 8.40 -3.81
C VAL A 93 -9.93 7.61 -2.58
N SER A 94 -10.20 8.14 -1.39
CA SER A 94 -10.15 7.33 -0.16
C SER A 94 -11.36 6.40 -0.11
N THR A 95 -11.16 5.14 -0.48
CA THR A 95 -12.15 4.06 -0.44
C THR A 95 -12.87 3.99 0.91
N SER A 96 -12.08 4.03 1.99
CA SER A 96 -12.58 4.05 3.37
C SER A 96 -13.45 5.27 3.66
N PHE A 97 -13.00 6.47 3.29
CA PHE A 97 -13.77 7.69 3.52
C PHE A 97 -15.10 7.66 2.76
N LEU A 98 -15.09 7.27 1.49
CA LEU A 98 -16.30 7.19 0.65
C LEU A 98 -17.33 6.21 1.22
N VAL A 99 -16.90 4.99 1.55
CA VAL A 99 -17.77 3.94 2.08
C VAL A 99 -18.33 4.32 3.44
N LEU A 100 -17.48 4.80 4.35
CA LEU A 100 -17.89 5.12 5.72
C LEU A 100 -18.73 6.39 5.82
N THR A 101 -18.47 7.38 4.95
CA THR A 101 -19.31 8.58 4.84
C THR A 101 -20.73 8.24 4.43
N ALA A 102 -20.89 7.33 3.47
CA ALA A 102 -22.19 6.93 2.97
C ALA A 102 -22.96 6.04 3.97
N LEU A 103 -22.26 5.17 4.71
CA LEU A 103 -22.89 4.23 5.65
C LEU A 103 -23.09 4.83 7.06
N ALA A 104 -22.24 5.77 7.48
CA ALA A 104 -22.28 6.34 8.83
C ALA A 104 -21.89 7.84 8.86
N PRO A 105 -22.73 8.74 8.30
CA PRO A 105 -22.43 10.18 8.22
C PRO A 105 -22.13 10.82 9.58
N ALA A 106 -22.76 10.34 10.65
CA ALA A 106 -22.55 10.84 12.01
C ALA A 106 -21.12 10.60 12.55
N ARG A 107 -20.35 9.67 11.96
CA ARG A 107 -18.97 9.35 12.38
C ARG A 107 -17.90 10.16 11.63
N LEU A 108 -18.30 11.01 10.69
CA LEU A 108 -17.41 11.80 9.84
C LEU A 108 -16.38 12.61 10.64
N GLY A 109 -16.82 13.42 11.61
CA GLY A 109 -15.94 14.31 12.36
C GLY A 109 -14.83 13.56 13.12
N ALA A 110 -15.19 12.48 13.81
CA ALA A 110 -14.24 11.65 14.55
C ALA A 110 -13.26 10.91 13.63
N MET A 111 -13.66 10.62 12.39
CA MET A 111 -12.80 10.00 11.38
C MET A 111 -11.83 11.00 10.76
N VAL A 112 -12.31 12.18 10.37
CA VAL A 112 -11.44 13.26 9.85
C VAL A 112 -10.35 13.60 10.87
N GLY A 113 -10.70 13.73 12.15
CA GLY A 113 -9.73 14.00 13.21
C GLY A 113 -8.66 12.91 13.34
N LYS A 114 -9.06 11.63 13.34
CA LYS A 114 -8.10 10.51 13.39
C LYS A 114 -7.22 10.43 12.15
N SER A 115 -7.79 10.65 10.97
CA SER A 115 -7.03 10.63 9.71
C SER A 115 -6.01 11.77 9.65
N LEU A 116 -6.41 13.00 10.00
CA LEU A 116 -5.49 14.15 10.04
C LEU A 116 -4.36 13.94 11.04
N ALA A 117 -4.67 13.44 12.25
CA ALA A 117 -3.64 13.09 13.23
C ALA A 117 -2.68 12.02 12.69
N GLY A 118 -3.20 10.98 12.03
CA GLY A 118 -2.40 9.95 11.37
C GLY A 118 -1.46 10.52 10.31
N TYR A 119 -1.95 11.41 9.43
CA TYR A 119 -1.11 12.10 8.45
C TYR A 119 -0.03 12.97 9.11
N GLY A 120 -0.37 13.67 10.19
CA GLY A 120 0.61 14.46 10.95
C GLY A 120 1.74 13.60 11.52
N VAL A 121 1.40 12.45 12.11
CA VAL A 121 2.39 11.49 12.62
C VAL A 121 3.24 10.94 11.48
N ALA A 122 2.62 10.53 10.37
CA ALA A 122 3.33 10.01 9.20
C ALA A 122 4.32 11.04 8.63
N PHE A 123 3.91 12.30 8.53
CA PHE A 123 4.79 13.39 8.11
C PHE A 123 5.95 13.59 9.07
N ALA A 124 5.70 13.61 10.39
CA ALA A 124 6.77 13.77 11.38
C ALA A 124 7.78 12.61 11.33
N VAL A 125 7.29 11.36 11.18
CA VAL A 125 8.15 10.18 11.03
C VAL A 125 8.95 10.25 9.73
N ALA A 126 8.30 10.60 8.61
CA ALA A 126 9.00 10.75 7.32
C ALA A 126 10.07 11.85 7.38
N ALA A 127 9.77 13.00 7.99
CA ALA A 127 10.71 14.09 8.18
C ALA A 127 11.88 13.67 9.10
N ALA A 128 11.61 12.93 10.17
CA ALA A 128 12.64 12.40 11.06
C ALA A 128 13.54 11.38 10.34
N VAL A 129 12.95 10.41 9.63
CA VAL A 129 13.71 9.42 8.84
C VAL A 129 14.54 10.12 7.77
N TYR A 130 13.96 11.08 7.04
CA TYR A 130 14.69 11.83 6.02
C TYR A 130 15.81 12.67 6.64
N GLY A 131 15.54 13.42 7.71
CA GLY A 131 16.53 14.28 8.36
C GLY A 131 17.65 13.52 9.08
N LEU A 132 17.37 12.31 9.60
CA LEU A 132 18.40 11.44 10.19
C LEU A 132 19.27 10.77 9.12
N TRP A 133 18.71 10.53 7.94
CA TRP A 133 19.34 9.72 6.91
C TRP A 133 20.00 10.55 5.79
N SER A 134 19.53 11.78 5.54
CA SER A 134 20.14 12.70 4.58
C SER A 134 21.63 12.97 4.84
N PRO A 135 22.13 13.13 6.10
CA PRO A 135 23.55 13.35 6.35
C PRO A 135 24.42 12.12 6.05
N TRP A 136 23.83 10.92 6.05
CA TRP A 136 24.50 9.66 5.70
C TRP A 136 24.52 9.39 4.18
N LEU A 137 23.56 9.95 3.44
CA LEU A 137 23.42 9.77 1.99
C LEU A 137 24.21 10.81 1.19
N GLU A 138 24.20 12.06 1.64
CA GLU A 138 24.81 13.19 0.92
C GLU A 138 26.27 13.47 1.35
N GLY A 139 26.76 12.77 2.38
CA GLY A 139 28.00 13.14 3.05
C GLY A 139 27.80 14.41 3.89
N ARG A 140 28.72 14.69 4.82
CA ARG A 140 28.63 15.95 5.57
C ARG A 140 28.77 17.12 4.58
N PRO A 141 27.94 18.18 4.67
CA PRO A 141 28.15 19.37 3.86
C PRO A 141 29.54 19.94 4.18
N GLY A 142 30.49 19.77 3.26
CA GLY A 142 31.91 20.14 3.43
C GLY A 142 32.90 18.98 3.20
N GLU A 143 32.45 17.73 3.21
CA GLU A 143 33.20 16.60 2.65
C GLU A 143 32.79 16.47 1.18
N GLU A 144 33.41 17.26 0.30
CA GLU A 144 33.52 16.83 -1.10
C GLU A 144 34.00 15.37 -1.07
N PRO A 145 33.41 14.46 -1.88
CA PRO A 145 33.93 13.12 -1.97
C PRO A 145 35.32 13.21 -2.63
N ALA A 146 36.36 13.43 -1.84
CA ALA A 146 37.75 13.30 -2.24
C ALA A 146 37.99 11.90 -2.86
N ALA A 147 37.15 10.92 -2.54
CA ALA A 147 37.13 9.60 -3.15
C ALA A 147 36.48 9.54 -4.56
N ALA A 148 35.61 10.47 -4.97
CA ALA A 148 34.99 10.45 -6.29
C ALA A 148 35.86 11.08 -7.38
N GLU A 149 36.74 12.02 -7.02
CA GLU A 149 37.78 12.52 -7.94
C GLU A 149 39.03 11.61 -7.98
N SER A 150 39.27 10.83 -6.93
CA SER A 150 40.48 9.99 -6.80
C SER A 150 40.29 8.52 -7.24
N ALA A 151 39.05 8.03 -7.29
CA ALA A 151 38.77 6.68 -7.75
C ALA A 151 38.76 6.65 -9.28
N GLU A 152 39.83 6.08 -9.87
CA GLU A 152 39.85 5.72 -11.29
C GLU A 152 38.55 4.99 -11.65
N GLY A 153 38.01 5.28 -12.84
CA GLY A 153 36.60 5.10 -13.18
C GLY A 153 36.00 3.70 -13.00
N GLU A 154 36.79 2.67 -12.68
CA GLU A 154 36.33 1.33 -12.35
C GLU A 154 35.93 1.16 -10.87
N GLU A 155 36.70 1.69 -9.92
CA GLU A 155 36.37 1.66 -8.49
C GLU A 155 35.15 2.54 -8.17
N ALA A 156 35.06 3.72 -8.78
CA ALA A 156 33.91 4.61 -8.66
C ALA A 156 32.63 3.94 -9.20
N ARG A 157 32.72 3.22 -10.33
CA ARG A 157 31.62 2.44 -10.91
C ARG A 157 31.23 1.28 -10.00
N ALA A 158 32.19 0.54 -9.45
CA ALA A 158 31.92 -0.56 -8.53
C ALA A 158 31.20 -0.07 -7.26
N ALA A 159 31.64 1.04 -6.67
CA ALA A 159 30.99 1.66 -5.51
C ALA A 159 29.56 2.14 -5.83
N ALA A 160 29.35 2.75 -7.00
CA ALA A 160 28.02 3.17 -7.45
C ALA A 160 27.08 1.97 -7.65
N LEU A 161 27.56 0.85 -8.19
CA LEU A 161 26.79 -0.38 -8.35
C LEU A 161 26.40 -1.00 -7.00
N VAL A 162 27.33 -1.05 -6.04
CA VAL A 162 27.05 -1.55 -4.68
C VAL A 162 25.99 -0.69 -3.98
N ARG A 163 26.09 0.64 -4.10
CA ARG A 163 25.09 1.57 -3.57
C ARG A 163 23.72 1.37 -4.24
N ALA A 164 23.71 1.21 -5.57
CA ALA A 164 22.49 0.98 -6.33
C ALA A 164 21.82 -0.36 -5.97
N ASP A 165 22.61 -1.40 -5.68
CA ASP A 165 22.10 -2.70 -5.25
C ASP A 165 21.54 -2.67 -3.81
N GLY A 166 22.24 -2.00 -2.88
CA GLY A 166 21.74 -1.78 -1.52
C GLY A 166 20.42 -1.00 -1.51
N TRP A 167 20.32 0.06 -2.32
CA TRP A 167 19.09 0.83 -2.50
C TRP A 167 17.95 -0.03 -3.06
N ASN A 168 18.23 -0.83 -4.08
CA ASN A 168 17.26 -1.74 -4.67
C ASN A 168 16.71 -2.75 -3.63
N ARG A 169 17.57 -3.34 -2.80
CA ARG A 169 17.16 -4.25 -1.72
C ARG A 169 16.25 -3.56 -0.70
N LEU A 170 16.56 -2.33 -0.31
CA LEU A 170 15.74 -1.57 0.62
C LEU A 170 14.38 -1.19 0.01
N GLN A 171 14.35 -0.79 -1.27
CA GLN A 171 13.10 -0.53 -1.99
C GLN A 171 12.20 -1.78 -2.02
N TRP A 172 12.78 -2.96 -2.24
CA TRP A 172 12.07 -4.22 -2.15
C TRP A 172 11.49 -4.47 -0.76
N LEU A 173 12.31 -4.31 0.29
CA LEU A 173 11.86 -4.50 1.67
C LEU A 173 10.70 -3.54 2.01
N ALA A 174 10.87 -2.25 1.70
CA ALA A 174 9.83 -1.24 1.93
C ALA A 174 8.54 -1.58 1.17
N THR A 175 8.65 -2.01 -0.09
CA THR A 175 7.50 -2.40 -0.91
C THR A 175 6.79 -3.63 -0.34
N LEU A 176 7.52 -4.67 0.07
CA LEU A 176 6.93 -5.87 0.65
C LEU A 176 6.22 -5.56 1.97
N VAL A 177 6.81 -4.70 2.82
CA VAL A 177 6.17 -4.24 4.05
C VAL A 177 4.89 -3.46 3.75
N LEU A 178 4.95 -2.44 2.90
CA LEU A 178 3.77 -1.63 2.54
C LEU A 178 2.68 -2.49 1.88
N TRP A 179 3.07 -3.40 0.99
CA TRP A 179 2.15 -4.33 0.34
C TRP A 179 1.48 -5.26 1.35
N SER A 180 2.24 -5.82 2.30
CA SER A 180 1.66 -6.64 3.37
C SER A 180 0.66 -5.87 4.24
N GLN A 181 0.95 -4.62 4.58
CA GLN A 181 0.05 -3.78 5.38
C GLN A 181 -1.24 -3.49 4.62
N TRP A 182 -1.14 -3.14 3.33
CA TRP A 182 -2.31 -2.95 2.48
C TRP A 182 -3.16 -4.23 2.39
N LEU A 183 -2.53 -5.39 2.20
CA LEU A 183 -3.21 -6.68 2.16
C LEU A 183 -3.94 -7.02 3.47
N VAL A 184 -3.39 -6.66 4.62
CA VAL A 184 -4.05 -6.91 5.91
C VAL A 184 -5.19 -5.90 6.14
N GLN A 185 -4.99 -4.65 5.73
CA GLN A 185 -5.89 -3.55 6.10
C GLN A 185 -7.04 -3.36 5.11
N ASP A 186 -6.76 -3.31 3.82
CA ASP A 186 -7.71 -2.88 2.80
C ASP A 186 -8.30 -4.03 2.00
N LEU A 187 -7.66 -5.21 2.01
CA LEU A 187 -8.23 -6.42 1.39
C LEU A 187 -9.55 -6.84 2.04
N ALA A 188 -9.74 -6.52 3.33
CA ALA A 188 -10.99 -6.71 4.04
C ALA A 188 -12.18 -6.00 3.37
N ASN A 189 -11.95 -4.87 2.69
CA ASN A 189 -12.99 -4.14 1.97
C ASN A 189 -13.58 -4.96 0.81
N ILE A 190 -12.80 -5.88 0.25
CA ILE A 190 -13.24 -6.81 -0.79
C ILE A 190 -14.07 -7.95 -0.16
N TYR A 191 -13.65 -8.46 1.01
CA TYR A 191 -14.32 -9.58 1.67
C TYR A 191 -15.70 -9.26 2.25
N VAL A 192 -16.05 -7.98 2.43
CA VAL A 192 -17.41 -7.55 2.79
C VAL A 192 -18.46 -8.10 1.81
N TYR A 193 -18.07 -8.35 0.55
CA TYR A 193 -18.95 -8.84 -0.51
C TYR A 193 -18.89 -10.36 -0.72
N LEU A 194 -18.14 -11.07 0.13
CA LEU A 194 -18.13 -12.52 0.17
C LEU A 194 -19.16 -13.00 1.21
N PRO A 195 -19.94 -14.07 0.96
CA PRO A 195 -20.76 -14.67 2.01
C PRO A 195 -19.85 -15.07 3.19
N ARG A 196 -20.18 -14.56 4.39
CA ARG A 196 -19.39 -14.75 5.63
C ARG A 196 -19.42 -16.18 6.17
N ARG A 197 -20.23 -17.04 5.55
CA ARG A 197 -20.25 -18.48 5.74
C ARG A 197 -20.22 -19.13 4.36
N LEU A 198 -19.23 -19.99 4.15
CA LEU A 198 -19.25 -20.97 3.07
C LEU A 198 -20.15 -22.14 3.48
#